data_AF-R1GKV0-F1
#
_entry.id   AF-R1GKV0-F1
#
_cell.length_a   1.000
_cell.length_b   1.000
_cell.length_c   1.000
_cell.angle_alpha   90.00
_cell.angle_beta   90.00
_cell.angle_gamma   90.00
#
_symmetry.space_group_name_H-M   'P 1'
#
loop_
_entity.id
_entity.type
_entity.pdbx_description
1 polymer ?
#
loop_
_entity_poly.entity_id
_entity_poly.type
_entity_poly.pdbx_seq_one_letter_code
_entity_poly.pdbx_strand_id
1 'polypeptide(L)'
;MAQLLSNPAFQETLKELSKVAKPQSAADLAALGVFVLGSAGYLLRGVTWDKPDPYDHIWYERPQLKNGGALNAKKETRNIAQKLDESSKDLVIFWGSQSGTAEGFANRLARECHLRFGLETMAADLSDFDAETIALIPESKLAIFVCSTFGEGDPSDNTAGLWDWLLKSNDVSLKNLRYMAFGLGNSNYKYYNRVIDVIVEALDKFGARPLLPVGKADDAEGGTEEDFMAWKDELFAVFKNELGLEEREIKYEPTLSTTEDESLEPIDLHHGEPVHPRDNPKAAAACSPIKPLTILNSRELFHTKDRNCVHMELDLTDHPEVKYKTGDHLAVWPINPDAEVDRLLAILGLSERRDIPISIKSLDPTVKVKVPTPTTAAALFRYYLEICAPVSRDTILSLSPFAPTAEAKSFLLTLGKDKSAYAAYLSHTHLNLGRLLTLASNSTPWPSLPLPYILETLPHLQPRYYSISSSSVISPRHPSITALVSTTPLPSAPPIPGLASTYLLAHAHAQSGDPAPHPNLSAALRFDLGGPAQTLAGGRLHAHVRKSRFKLPAAGATPLVMAAAGTGLAPFRAFVAERARLAAVGRERDTAL
;
A
#
# COMPACT_ATOMS: atom_id res chain seq x y z
N MET A 1 -31.12 -9.62 43.27
CA MET A 1 -32.47 -10.16 43.58
C MET A 1 -33.26 -9.25 44.53
N ALA A 2 -32.73 -8.87 45.69
CA ALA A 2 -33.43 -7.99 46.65
C ALA A 2 -33.79 -6.58 46.10
N GLN A 3 -32.95 -6.01 45.23
CA GLN A 3 -33.22 -4.73 44.55
C GLN A 3 -34.28 -4.82 43.43
N LEU A 4 -34.48 -6.00 42.84
CA LEU A 4 -35.47 -6.19 41.77
C LEU A 4 -36.89 -6.30 42.34
N LEU A 5 -37.02 -6.99 43.48
CA LEU A 5 -38.29 -7.21 44.20
C LEU A 5 -38.84 -5.96 44.90
N SER A 6 -37.99 -4.96 45.12
CA SER A 6 -38.35 -3.67 45.74
C SER A 6 -38.68 -2.57 44.73
N ASN A 7 -38.61 -2.86 43.42
CA ASN A 7 -38.94 -1.90 42.38
C ASN A 7 -40.48 -1.74 42.28
N PRO A 8 -41.04 -0.55 42.54
CA PRO A 8 -42.49 -0.33 42.54
C PRO A 8 -43.13 -0.59 41.16
N ALA A 9 -42.41 -0.30 40.06
CA ALA A 9 -42.88 -0.60 38.72
C ALA A 9 -42.99 -2.11 38.47
N PHE A 10 -42.04 -2.90 39.00
CA PHE A 10 -42.10 -4.37 38.88
C PHE A 10 -43.27 -4.96 39.66
N GLN A 11 -43.57 -4.41 40.84
CA GLN A 11 -44.73 -4.85 41.64
C GLN A 11 -46.06 -4.50 40.97
N GLU A 12 -46.15 -3.33 40.32
CA GLU A 12 -47.34 -2.90 39.60
C GLU A 12 -47.59 -3.77 38.35
N THR A 13 -46.55 -4.09 37.59
CA THR A 13 -46.63 -5.02 36.45
C THR A 13 -47.06 -6.42 36.87
N LEU A 14 -46.56 -6.93 38.00
CA LEU A 14 -46.99 -8.22 38.57
C LEU A 14 -48.47 -8.20 39.00
N LYS A 15 -48.93 -7.07 39.56
CA LYS A 15 -50.33 -6.87 39.96
C LYS A 15 -51.25 -6.87 38.74
N GLU A 16 -50.88 -6.20 37.66
CA GLU A 16 -51.64 -6.19 36.41
C GLU A 16 -51.61 -7.55 35.68
N LEU A 17 -50.47 -8.23 35.64
CA LEU A 17 -50.35 -9.60 35.11
C LEU A 17 -51.25 -10.58 35.87
N SER A 18 -51.34 -10.47 37.20
CA SER A 18 -52.20 -11.33 38.03
C SER A 18 -53.71 -11.14 37.79
N LYS A 19 -54.12 -9.98 37.25
CA LYS A 19 -55.52 -9.70 36.88
C LYS A 19 -55.90 -10.31 35.53
N VAL A 20 -54.94 -10.42 34.60
CA VAL A 20 -55.17 -10.88 33.22
C VAL A 20 -54.88 -12.38 33.06
N ALA A 21 -53.97 -12.95 33.85
CA ALA A 21 -53.59 -14.36 33.78
C ALA A 21 -54.46 -15.26 34.69
N LYS A 22 -55.73 -15.46 34.33
CA LYS A 22 -56.52 -16.60 34.86
C LYS A 22 -56.56 -17.70 33.81
N PRO A 23 -55.65 -18.70 33.86
CA PRO A 23 -55.63 -19.77 32.87
C PRO A 23 -56.94 -20.56 32.93
N GLN A 24 -57.64 -20.69 31.80
CA GLN A 24 -58.89 -21.45 31.71
C GLN A 24 -58.66 -22.87 31.18
N SER A 25 -57.47 -23.13 30.63
CA SER A 25 -57.07 -24.43 30.09
C SER A 25 -55.66 -24.86 30.51
N ALA A 26 -55.36 -26.15 30.37
CA ALA A 26 -54.02 -26.68 30.59
C ALA A 26 -52.98 -26.09 29.60
N ALA A 27 -53.42 -25.70 28.40
CA ALA A 27 -52.58 -25.03 27.40
C ALA A 27 -52.17 -23.62 27.85
N ASP A 28 -53.08 -22.89 28.50
CA ASP A 28 -52.77 -21.55 29.05
C ASP A 28 -51.75 -21.63 30.18
N LEU A 29 -51.84 -22.66 31.03
CA LEU A 29 -50.87 -22.94 32.09
C LEU A 29 -49.49 -23.28 31.52
N ALA A 30 -49.44 -24.09 30.45
CA ALA A 30 -48.19 -24.41 29.77
C ALA A 30 -47.57 -23.17 29.11
N ALA A 31 -48.37 -22.36 28.42
CA ALA A 31 -47.92 -21.12 27.79
C ALA A 31 -47.40 -20.12 28.83
N LEU A 32 -48.09 -19.96 29.96
CA LEU A 32 -47.63 -19.11 31.06
C LEU A 32 -46.31 -19.62 31.65
N GLY A 33 -46.16 -20.93 31.81
CA GLY A 33 -44.93 -21.56 32.26
C GLY A 33 -43.75 -21.30 31.33
N VAL A 34 -43.95 -21.45 30.01
CA VAL A 34 -42.91 -21.14 29.01
C VAL A 34 -42.54 -19.65 29.04
N PHE A 35 -43.53 -18.76 29.16
CA PHE A 35 -43.29 -17.32 29.20
C PHE A 35 -42.51 -16.89 30.45
N VAL A 36 -42.83 -17.46 31.61
CA VAL A 36 -42.11 -17.22 32.88
C VAL A 36 -40.69 -17.76 32.80
N LEU A 37 -40.49 -18.97 32.28
CA LEU A 37 -39.15 -19.56 32.13
C LEU A 37 -38.29 -18.77 31.13
N GLY A 38 -38.86 -18.34 30.00
CA GLY A 38 -38.18 -17.51 29.01
C GLY A 38 -37.80 -16.14 29.56
N SER A 39 -38.72 -15.50 30.29
CA SER A 39 -38.48 -14.20 30.94
C SER A 39 -37.44 -14.31 32.05
N ALA A 40 -37.48 -15.37 32.86
CA ALA A 40 -36.47 -15.64 33.87
C ALA A 40 -35.09 -15.89 33.24
N GLY A 41 -35.01 -16.67 32.15
CA GLY A 41 -33.77 -16.89 31.41
C GLY A 41 -33.19 -15.59 30.83
N TYR A 42 -34.04 -14.72 30.28
CA TYR A 42 -33.61 -13.41 29.77
C TYR A 42 -33.13 -12.47 30.88
N LEU A 43 -33.84 -12.39 32.01
CA LEU A 43 -33.49 -11.53 33.14
C LEU A 43 -32.28 -12.02 33.95
N LEU A 44 -31.98 -13.32 33.89
CA LEU A 44 -30.79 -13.91 34.53
C LEU A 44 -29.54 -13.91 33.63
N ARG A 45 -29.68 -13.48 32.36
CA ARG A 45 -28.57 -13.30 31.43
C ARG A 45 -27.59 -12.25 31.96
N GLY A 46 -26.30 -12.61 32.03
CA GLY A 46 -25.23 -11.78 32.60
C GLY A 46 -25.00 -11.96 34.11
N VAL A 47 -25.92 -12.58 34.85
CA VAL A 47 -25.76 -12.85 36.29
C VAL A 47 -25.37 -14.31 36.53
N THR A 48 -26.06 -15.24 35.86
CA THR A 48 -25.82 -16.67 36.07
C THR A 48 -24.97 -17.27 34.96
N TRP A 49 -25.32 -17.10 33.67
CA TRP A 49 -24.76 -17.96 32.59
C TRP A 49 -24.02 -17.22 31.46
N ASP A 50 -23.97 -15.88 31.49
CA ASP A 50 -23.11 -15.04 30.63
C ASP A 50 -22.12 -14.24 31.51
N LYS A 51 -21.41 -14.90 32.44
CA LYS A 51 -20.27 -14.28 33.10
C LYS A 51 -19.08 -14.36 32.14
N PRO A 52 -18.46 -13.24 31.71
CA PRO A 52 -17.22 -13.31 30.96
C PRO A 52 -16.19 -14.06 31.81
N ASP A 53 -15.42 -14.94 31.17
CA ASP A 53 -14.39 -15.72 31.85
C ASP A 53 -13.48 -14.75 32.62
N PRO A 54 -13.38 -14.85 33.96
CA PRO A 54 -12.51 -13.97 34.74
C PRO A 54 -11.03 -14.07 34.29
N TYR A 55 -10.67 -15.11 33.53
CA TYR A 55 -9.37 -15.35 32.94
C TYR A 55 -9.32 -15.11 31.43
N ASP A 56 -10.32 -14.46 30.81
CA ASP A 56 -10.30 -14.12 29.38
C ASP A 56 -9.05 -13.28 29.04
N HIS A 57 -8.59 -12.44 29.97
CA HIS A 57 -7.33 -11.70 29.85
C HIS A 57 -6.07 -12.59 29.75
N ILE A 58 -6.09 -13.81 30.30
CA ILE A 58 -4.96 -14.75 30.26
C ILE A 58 -4.79 -15.36 28.87
N TRP A 59 -5.87 -15.52 28.08
CA TRP A 59 -5.78 -15.97 26.69
C TRP A 59 -5.04 -14.97 25.79
N TYR A 60 -5.00 -13.69 26.19
CA TYR A 60 -4.32 -12.61 25.48
C TYR A 60 -2.98 -12.21 26.15
N GLU A 61 -2.62 -12.83 27.27
CA GLU A 61 -1.29 -12.68 27.87
C GLU A 61 -0.28 -13.53 27.10
N ARG A 62 0.59 -12.85 26.33
CA ARG A 62 1.73 -13.50 25.68
C ARG A 62 2.64 -14.12 26.75
N PRO A 63 3.01 -15.40 26.67
CA PRO A 63 3.83 -16.10 27.68
C PRO A 63 5.24 -15.49 27.91
N GLN A 64 5.65 -14.53 27.10
CA GLN A 64 6.96 -13.89 27.13
C GLN A 64 7.11 -12.82 28.24
N LEU A 65 6.03 -12.39 28.89
CA LEU A 65 6.09 -11.35 29.92
C LEU A 65 6.38 -11.86 31.35
N LYS A 66 6.39 -13.18 31.58
CA LYS A 66 6.72 -13.74 32.92
C LYS A 66 8.23 -13.74 33.24
N ASN A 67 9.09 -13.60 32.23
CA ASN A 67 10.56 -13.61 32.40
C ASN A 67 11.20 -12.28 31.97
N GLY A 68 10.69 -11.15 32.47
CA GLY A 68 11.50 -9.93 32.62
C GLY A 68 12.02 -9.25 31.36
N GLY A 69 11.39 -9.42 30.19
CA GLY A 69 11.74 -8.72 28.96
C GLY A 69 10.68 -7.69 28.55
N ALA A 70 11.06 -6.41 28.48
CA ALA A 70 10.31 -5.27 27.92
C ALA A 70 9.30 -4.54 28.84
N LEU A 71 9.80 -3.93 29.91
CA LEU A 71 9.25 -2.67 30.43
C LEU A 71 10.16 -1.52 29.97
N ASN A 72 9.92 -0.99 28.76
CA ASN A 72 10.30 0.36 28.28
C ASN A 72 10.17 0.50 26.74
N ALA A 73 9.03 0.14 26.15
CA ALA A 73 8.67 0.71 24.85
C ALA A 73 7.94 2.03 25.14
N LYS A 74 8.64 3.18 25.05
CA LYS A 74 7.97 4.49 25.03
C LYS A 74 6.95 4.46 23.89
N LYS A 75 5.65 4.50 24.21
CA LYS A 75 4.59 4.59 23.22
C LYS A 75 4.78 5.93 22.49
N GLU A 76 5.08 5.89 21.19
CA GLU A 76 5.25 7.10 20.39
C GLU A 76 3.98 7.96 20.45
N THR A 77 4.15 9.28 20.56
CA THR A 77 3.02 10.22 20.62
C THR A 77 2.31 10.29 19.27
N ARG A 78 0.97 10.35 19.31
CA ARG A 78 0.10 10.59 18.14
C ARG A 78 -0.18 12.08 17.93
N ASN A 79 0.35 12.95 18.79
CA ASN A 79 0.23 14.39 18.65
C ASN A 79 1.37 14.92 17.78
N ILE A 80 1.06 15.44 16.59
CA ILE A 80 2.10 15.89 15.66
C ILE A 80 2.87 17.10 16.20
N ALA A 81 2.20 18.06 16.85
CA ALA A 81 2.88 19.23 17.42
C ALA A 81 3.89 18.81 18.49
N GLN A 82 3.50 17.89 19.37
CA GLN A 82 4.42 17.31 20.36
C GLN A 82 5.57 16.56 19.69
N LYS A 83 5.30 15.73 18.67
CA LYS A 83 6.35 14.99 17.94
C LYS A 83 7.35 15.95 17.30
N LEU A 84 6.88 17.03 16.68
CA LEU A 84 7.74 18.05 16.07
C LEU A 84 8.63 18.75 17.10
N ASP A 85 8.14 18.97 18.32
CA ASP A 85 8.94 19.57 19.39
C ASP A 85 9.96 18.56 19.95
N GLU A 86 9.54 17.34 20.25
CA GLU A 86 10.41 16.27 20.76
C GLU A 86 11.53 15.89 19.80
N SER A 87 11.28 15.99 18.49
CA SER A 87 12.26 15.70 17.43
C SER A 87 12.93 16.94 16.85
N SER A 88 12.65 18.13 17.40
CA SER A 88 13.22 19.41 16.95
C SER A 88 13.09 19.65 15.44
N LYS A 89 11.95 19.30 14.86
CA LYS A 89 11.67 19.45 13.42
C LYS A 89 10.92 20.77 13.14
N ASP A 90 11.35 21.45 12.08
CA ASP A 90 10.82 22.72 11.57
C ASP A 90 9.66 22.52 10.56
N LEU A 91 9.71 21.42 9.80
CA LEU A 91 8.80 21.14 8.70
C LEU A 91 8.29 19.69 8.75
N VAL A 92 6.96 19.54 8.74
CA VAL A 92 6.29 18.24 8.54
C VAL A 92 5.76 18.12 7.12
N ILE A 93 5.99 16.97 6.48
CA ILE A 93 5.44 16.65 5.17
C ILE A 93 4.51 15.45 5.34
N PHE A 94 3.22 15.73 5.44
CA PHE A 94 2.18 14.72 5.52
C PHE A 94 1.95 14.07 4.16
N TRP A 95 1.76 12.76 4.15
CA TRP A 95 1.42 12.04 2.94
C TRP A 95 0.19 11.14 3.08
N GLY A 96 -0.61 11.16 2.02
CA GLY A 96 -1.81 10.36 1.84
C GLY A 96 -1.68 9.47 0.60
N SER A 97 -1.43 8.17 0.77
CA SER A 97 -1.02 7.28 -0.31
C SER A 97 -1.67 5.90 -0.21
N GLN A 98 -2.01 5.29 -1.35
CA GLN A 98 -2.41 3.87 -1.41
C GLN A 98 -1.33 2.98 -2.05
N SER A 99 -0.67 3.48 -3.10
CA SER A 99 0.32 2.75 -3.91
C SER A 99 1.77 3.16 -3.63
N GLY A 100 2.00 4.11 -2.72
CA GLY A 100 3.33 4.59 -2.34
C GLY A 100 3.81 5.86 -3.06
N THR A 101 3.13 6.37 -4.09
CA THR A 101 3.62 7.52 -4.87
C THR A 101 3.73 8.81 -4.05
N ALA A 102 2.65 9.20 -3.34
CA ALA A 102 2.66 10.39 -2.49
C ALA A 102 3.65 10.28 -1.32
N GLU A 103 3.80 9.07 -0.78
CA GLU A 103 4.81 8.76 0.24
C GLU A 103 6.24 8.98 -0.30
N GLY A 104 6.52 8.47 -1.50
CA GLY A 104 7.82 8.66 -2.16
C GLY A 104 8.16 10.14 -2.36
N PHE A 105 7.21 10.93 -2.85
CA PHE A 105 7.36 12.39 -2.99
C PHE A 105 7.59 13.09 -1.66
N ALA A 106 6.85 12.73 -0.62
CA ALA A 106 7.02 13.33 0.70
C ALA A 106 8.41 13.05 1.30
N ASN A 107 8.88 11.80 1.21
CA ASN A 107 10.22 11.43 1.69
C ASN A 107 11.32 12.12 0.88
N ARG A 108 11.18 12.19 -0.46
CA ARG A 108 12.13 12.89 -1.33
C ARG A 108 12.19 14.38 -1.00
N LEU A 109 11.03 15.02 -0.85
CA LEU A 109 10.93 16.44 -0.51
C LEU A 109 11.51 16.73 0.87
N ALA A 110 11.27 15.87 1.87
CA ALA A 110 11.84 16.02 3.21
C ALA A 110 13.37 16.10 3.16
N ARG A 111 13.99 15.14 2.46
CA ARG A 111 15.44 15.08 2.28
C ARG A 111 15.97 16.29 1.52
N GLU A 112 15.33 16.69 0.43
CA GLU A 112 15.78 17.86 -0.33
C GLU A 112 15.66 19.17 0.47
N CYS A 113 14.58 19.35 1.23
CA CYS A 113 14.40 20.50 2.10
C CYS A 113 15.52 20.59 3.17
N HIS A 114 15.89 19.44 3.73
CA HIS A 114 17.01 19.36 4.67
C HIS A 114 18.35 19.70 4.00
N LEU A 115 18.68 19.02 2.90
CA LEU A 115 19.97 19.18 2.23
C LEU A 115 20.16 20.58 1.60
N ARG A 116 19.11 21.15 1.00
CA ARG A 116 19.20 22.45 0.30
C ARG A 116 18.99 23.63 1.22
N PHE A 117 18.15 23.53 2.24
CA PHE A 117 17.76 24.69 3.05
C PHE A 117 18.11 24.55 4.53
N GLY A 118 18.70 23.41 4.93
CA GLY A 118 19.06 23.15 6.32
C GLY A 118 17.86 23.02 7.26
N LEU A 119 16.67 22.75 6.72
CA LEU A 119 15.46 22.56 7.52
C LEU A 119 15.50 21.20 8.21
N GLU A 120 15.14 21.16 9.47
CA GLU A 120 14.89 19.89 10.14
C GLU A 120 13.52 19.37 9.73
N THR A 121 13.48 18.34 8.89
CA THR A 121 12.24 17.85 8.28
C THR A 121 11.84 16.46 8.76
N MET A 122 10.55 16.14 8.64
CA MET A 122 10.05 14.77 8.75
C MET A 122 8.93 14.50 7.75
N ALA A 123 8.91 13.30 7.18
CA ALA A 123 7.77 12.78 6.42
C ALA A 123 6.84 11.98 7.35
N ALA A 124 5.54 12.21 7.27
CA ALA A 124 4.57 11.68 8.22
C ALA A 124 3.38 11.00 7.52
N ASP A 125 3.09 9.74 7.86
CA ASP A 125 1.81 9.11 7.50
C ASP A 125 0.68 9.84 8.24
N LEU A 126 -0.33 10.30 7.51
CA LEU A 126 -1.49 10.96 8.10
C LEU A 126 -2.23 10.12 9.16
N SER A 127 -2.16 8.79 9.07
CA SER A 127 -2.82 7.88 10.01
C SER A 127 -2.06 7.64 11.31
N ASP A 128 -0.76 7.98 11.36
CA ASP A 128 0.08 7.87 12.55
C ASP A 128 -0.27 8.92 13.61
N PHE A 129 -0.87 10.04 13.19
CA PHE A 129 -1.19 11.17 14.05
C PHE A 129 -2.70 11.39 14.18
N ASP A 130 -3.11 12.04 15.27
CA ASP A 130 -4.51 12.44 15.48
C ASP A 130 -4.76 13.78 14.77
N ALA A 131 -5.76 13.81 13.89
CA ALA A 131 -5.98 14.91 12.94
C ALA A 131 -6.15 16.27 13.62
N GLU A 132 -6.82 16.31 14.77
CA GLU A 132 -7.03 17.52 15.54
C GLU A 132 -5.73 18.18 16.02
N THR A 133 -4.64 17.42 16.13
CA THR A 133 -3.36 17.93 16.62
C THR A 133 -2.62 18.79 15.59
N ILE A 134 -3.07 18.79 14.33
CA ILE A 134 -2.62 19.74 13.30
C ILE A 134 -2.92 21.18 13.71
N ALA A 135 -4.02 21.42 14.44
CA ALA A 135 -4.36 22.74 14.97
C ALA A 135 -3.37 23.27 16.02
N LEU A 136 -2.55 22.37 16.58
CA LEU A 136 -1.56 22.70 17.60
C LEU A 136 -0.18 23.00 17.00
N ILE A 137 0.01 22.86 15.68
CA ILE A 137 1.27 23.20 15.03
C ILE A 137 1.52 24.71 15.18
N PRO A 138 2.67 25.12 15.78
CA PRO A 138 2.96 26.52 16.01
C PRO A 138 3.28 27.25 14.71
N GLU A 139 3.05 28.56 14.67
CA GLU A 139 3.28 29.40 13.48
C GLU A 139 4.74 29.36 12.99
N SER A 140 5.70 29.12 13.89
CA SER A 140 7.11 28.96 13.53
C SER A 140 7.38 27.75 12.63
N LYS A 141 6.52 26.74 12.63
CA LYS A 141 6.67 25.50 11.86
C LYS A 141 5.85 25.53 10.56
N LEU A 142 6.22 24.65 9.64
CA LEU A 142 5.57 24.52 8.33
C LEU A 142 4.95 23.13 8.18
N ALA A 143 3.86 23.06 7.41
CA ALA A 143 3.24 21.80 7.00
C ALA A 143 3.11 21.70 5.47
N ILE A 144 3.39 20.53 4.91
CA ILE A 144 3.13 20.24 3.49
C ILE A 144 2.21 19.02 3.43
N PHE A 145 1.17 19.08 2.59
CA PHE A 145 0.24 17.97 2.36
C PHE A 145 0.43 17.41 0.96
N VAL A 146 0.81 16.13 0.86
CA VAL A 146 0.96 15.40 -0.42
C VAL A 146 -0.06 14.27 -0.45
N CYS A 147 -1.18 14.43 -1.16
CA CYS A 147 -2.30 13.48 -1.07
C CYS A 147 -2.77 12.97 -2.44
N SER A 148 -2.98 11.66 -2.52
CA SER A 148 -3.55 10.99 -3.70
C SER A 148 -5.08 10.89 -3.63
N THR A 149 -5.73 10.99 -4.80
CA THR A 149 -7.16 10.76 -4.99
C THR A 149 -7.43 9.36 -5.53
N PHE A 150 -8.41 8.65 -4.96
CA PHE A 150 -8.78 7.28 -5.37
C PHE A 150 -10.26 7.12 -5.69
N GLY A 151 -10.58 6.08 -6.47
CA GLY A 151 -11.97 5.67 -6.74
C GLY A 151 -12.84 6.80 -7.28
N GLU A 152 -13.96 7.08 -6.60
CA GLU A 152 -14.92 8.13 -6.96
C GLU A 152 -14.57 9.47 -6.30
N GLY A 153 -13.27 9.79 -6.26
CA GLY A 153 -12.77 11.01 -5.63
C GLY A 153 -12.67 10.91 -4.10
N ASP A 154 -12.42 9.72 -3.60
CA ASP A 154 -12.29 9.38 -2.17
C ASP A 154 -10.81 9.46 -1.72
N PRO A 155 -10.55 9.77 -0.43
CA PRO A 155 -9.21 9.74 0.15
C PRO A 155 -8.61 8.34 0.16
N SER A 156 -7.28 8.25 0.19
CA SER A 156 -6.58 7.00 0.55
C SER A 156 -6.97 6.55 1.95
N ASP A 157 -6.81 5.24 2.24
CA ASP A 157 -7.15 4.65 3.54
C ASP A 157 -6.49 5.40 4.71
N ASN A 158 -5.24 5.87 4.53
CA ASN A 158 -4.48 6.59 5.55
C ASN A 158 -4.84 8.09 5.67
N THR A 159 -5.52 8.67 4.68
CA THR A 159 -6.01 10.07 4.68
C THR A 159 -7.41 10.20 5.25
N ALA A 160 -8.17 9.09 5.34
CA ALA A 160 -9.57 9.09 5.75
C ALA A 160 -9.82 9.75 7.12
N GLY A 161 -8.88 9.64 8.07
CA GLY A 161 -9.00 10.28 9.39
C GLY A 161 -8.99 11.81 9.32
N LEU A 162 -8.02 12.37 8.60
CA LEU A 162 -7.92 13.82 8.34
C LEU A 162 -9.16 14.31 7.59
N TRP A 163 -9.53 13.60 6.53
CA TRP A 163 -10.70 13.90 5.70
C TRP A 163 -11.98 14.01 6.52
N ASP A 164 -12.27 13.00 7.32
CA ASP A 164 -13.47 12.96 8.16
C ASP A 164 -13.49 14.07 9.20
N TRP A 165 -12.35 14.36 9.83
CA TRP A 165 -12.25 15.44 10.81
C TRP A 165 -12.50 16.80 10.17
N LEU A 166 -11.88 17.09 9.01
CA LEU A 166 -12.07 18.36 8.30
C LEU A 166 -13.52 18.58 7.87
N LEU A 167 -14.21 17.54 7.40
CA LEU A 167 -15.60 17.63 6.94
C LEU A 167 -16.63 17.72 8.08
N LYS A 168 -16.35 17.12 9.25
CA LYS A 168 -17.27 17.11 10.40
C LYS A 168 -17.05 18.28 11.34
N SER A 169 -15.91 18.96 11.26
CA SER A 169 -15.56 20.11 12.10
C SER A 169 -16.23 21.39 11.61
N ASN A 170 -16.68 22.23 12.53
CA ASN A 170 -17.24 23.55 12.23
C ASN A 170 -16.52 24.70 12.97
N ASP A 171 -16.01 24.43 14.18
CA ASP A 171 -15.41 25.44 15.07
C ASP A 171 -13.92 25.16 15.35
N VAL A 172 -13.15 24.85 14.30
CA VAL A 172 -11.70 24.65 14.40
C VAL A 172 -10.99 25.92 13.92
N SER A 173 -9.96 26.35 14.65
CA SER A 173 -9.10 27.47 14.27
C SER A 173 -7.71 26.95 13.90
N LEU A 174 -7.30 27.18 12.65
CA LEU A 174 -5.99 26.83 12.10
C LEU A 174 -5.13 28.06 11.79
N LYS A 175 -5.38 29.20 12.45
CA LYS A 175 -4.70 30.48 12.19
C LYS A 175 -3.18 30.45 12.22
N ASN A 176 -2.59 29.55 13.01
CA ASN A 176 -1.14 29.40 13.11
C ASN A 176 -0.57 28.49 12.02
N LEU A 177 -1.41 27.69 11.36
CA LEU A 177 -0.95 26.70 10.37
C LEU A 177 -0.58 27.41 9.07
N ARG A 178 0.72 27.43 8.76
CA ARG A 178 1.23 27.81 7.45
C ARG A 178 1.48 26.56 6.64
N TYR A 179 0.90 26.47 5.44
CA TYR A 179 0.95 25.24 4.67
C TYR A 179 1.16 25.40 3.16
N MET A 180 1.59 24.32 2.53
CA MET A 180 1.58 24.11 1.08
C MET A 180 0.94 22.75 0.77
N ALA A 181 0.44 22.56 -0.44
CA ALA A 181 -0.30 21.35 -0.79
C ALA A 181 -0.03 20.90 -2.23
N PHE A 182 0.08 19.58 -2.42
CA PHE A 182 0.24 18.92 -3.71
C PHE A 182 -0.68 17.70 -3.82
N GLY A 183 -1.52 17.70 -4.85
CA GLY A 183 -2.43 16.59 -5.16
C GLY A 183 -1.87 15.66 -6.23
N LEU A 184 -2.11 14.36 -6.06
CA LEU A 184 -1.90 13.36 -7.11
C LEU A 184 -3.26 12.86 -7.59
N GLY A 185 -3.53 13.03 -8.89
CA GLY A 185 -4.78 12.63 -9.52
C GLY A 185 -4.58 12.19 -10.97
N ASN A 186 -5.68 11.90 -11.64
CA ASN A 186 -5.70 11.50 -13.03
C ASN A 186 -6.94 12.09 -13.70
N SER A 187 -6.77 12.93 -14.71
CA SER A 187 -7.86 13.69 -15.34
C SER A 187 -8.83 12.82 -16.16
N ASN A 188 -8.47 11.56 -16.45
CA ASN A 188 -9.40 10.58 -17.02
C ASN A 188 -10.51 10.19 -16.02
N TYR A 189 -10.35 10.48 -14.73
CA TYR A 189 -11.37 10.24 -13.70
C TYR A 189 -12.21 11.49 -13.48
N LYS A 190 -13.51 11.28 -13.24
CA LYS A 190 -14.49 12.36 -13.03
C LYS A 190 -14.09 13.34 -11.92
N TYR A 191 -13.49 12.83 -10.85
CA TYR A 191 -13.12 13.62 -9.67
C TYR A 191 -11.61 13.85 -9.61
N TYR A 192 -11.10 14.59 -10.61
CA TYR A 192 -9.68 14.92 -10.71
C TYR A 192 -9.17 15.70 -9.48
N ASN A 193 -8.19 15.15 -8.77
CA ASN A 193 -7.54 15.75 -7.59
C ASN A 193 -8.48 16.20 -6.46
N ARG A 194 -9.71 15.65 -6.40
CA ARG A 194 -10.74 16.04 -5.42
C ARG A 194 -10.26 15.98 -3.98
N VAL A 195 -9.36 15.04 -3.65
CA VAL A 195 -8.94 14.86 -2.25
C VAL A 195 -8.16 16.06 -1.75
N ILE A 196 -7.19 16.55 -2.52
CA ILE A 196 -6.42 17.71 -2.10
C ILE A 196 -7.28 18.97 -2.08
N ASP A 197 -8.23 19.08 -3.02
CA ASP A 197 -9.15 20.23 -3.10
C ASP A 197 -9.99 20.37 -1.83
N VAL A 198 -10.58 19.28 -1.36
CA VAL A 198 -11.39 19.29 -0.12
C VAL A 198 -10.54 19.58 1.12
N ILE A 199 -9.31 19.05 1.17
CA ILE A 199 -8.40 19.34 2.29
C ILE A 199 -8.09 20.84 2.33
N VAL A 200 -7.64 21.41 1.22
CA VAL A 200 -7.27 22.82 1.10
C VAL A 200 -8.47 23.73 1.41
N GLU A 201 -9.64 23.45 0.83
CA GLU A 201 -10.86 24.22 1.08
C GLU A 201 -11.20 24.25 2.57
N ALA A 202 -11.08 23.12 3.26
CA ALA A 202 -11.33 23.04 4.70
C ALA A 202 -10.24 23.75 5.53
N LEU A 203 -8.95 23.59 5.18
CA LEU A 203 -7.84 24.27 5.85
C LEU A 203 -8.00 25.79 5.76
N ASP A 204 -8.29 26.31 4.58
CA ASP A 204 -8.52 27.73 4.33
C ASP A 204 -9.76 28.24 5.06
N LYS A 205 -10.85 27.48 5.05
CA LYS A 205 -12.07 27.78 5.81
C LYS A 205 -11.80 27.93 7.32
N PHE A 206 -10.90 27.12 7.88
CA PHE A 206 -10.50 27.20 9.29
C PHE A 206 -9.40 28.24 9.56
N GLY A 207 -9.00 29.02 8.56
CA GLY A 207 -8.09 30.15 8.69
C GLY A 207 -6.60 29.80 8.60
N ALA A 208 -6.24 28.62 8.08
CA ALA A 208 -4.85 28.31 7.75
C ALA A 208 -4.33 29.25 6.64
N ARG A 209 -3.02 29.48 6.62
CA ARG A 209 -2.38 30.37 5.63
C ARG A 209 -1.65 29.54 4.57
N PRO A 210 -2.15 29.49 3.32
CA PRO A 210 -1.40 28.90 2.22
C PRO A 210 -0.20 29.78 1.85
N LEU A 211 0.96 29.17 1.61
CA LEU A 211 2.19 29.84 1.16
C LEU A 211 2.46 29.68 -0.34
N LEU A 212 1.76 28.77 -1.01
CA LEU A 212 1.91 28.47 -2.42
C LEU A 212 0.56 27.98 -2.98
N PRO A 213 0.20 28.30 -4.23
CA PRO A 213 -0.92 27.65 -4.90
C PRO A 213 -0.83 26.12 -4.86
N VAL A 214 -1.98 25.46 -4.80
CA VAL A 214 -2.05 24.00 -4.75
C VAL A 214 -1.55 23.41 -6.07
N GLY A 215 -0.50 22.59 -6.01
CA GLY A 215 -0.03 21.84 -7.17
C GLY A 215 -0.90 20.60 -7.41
N LYS A 216 -1.06 20.20 -8.67
CA LYS A 216 -1.87 19.03 -9.06
C LYS A 216 -1.15 18.26 -10.15
N ALA A 217 -0.73 17.04 -9.83
CA ALA A 217 -0.23 16.09 -10.81
C ALA A 217 -1.37 15.44 -11.60
N ASP A 218 -1.12 15.24 -12.90
CA ASP A 218 -1.99 14.48 -13.79
C ASP A 218 -1.31 13.20 -14.32
N ASP A 219 -1.76 12.06 -13.79
CA ASP A 219 -1.28 10.75 -14.19
C ASP A 219 -1.87 10.25 -15.51
N ALA A 220 -2.83 10.97 -16.12
CA ALA A 220 -3.48 10.55 -17.37
C ALA A 220 -2.49 10.31 -18.52
N GLU A 221 -1.44 11.12 -18.58
CA GLU A 221 -0.36 11.05 -19.59
C GLU A 221 1.00 10.75 -18.96
N GLY A 222 1.04 10.30 -17.70
CA GLY A 222 2.28 10.07 -16.95
C GLY A 222 3.03 11.36 -16.56
N GLY A 223 2.33 12.48 -16.43
CA GLY A 223 2.90 13.78 -16.07
C GLY A 223 3.33 13.91 -14.60
N THR A 224 2.90 12.97 -13.75
CA THR A 224 3.02 13.02 -12.28
C THR A 224 4.39 13.46 -11.74
N GLU A 225 5.49 12.91 -12.23
CA GLU A 225 6.85 13.28 -11.78
C GLU A 225 7.26 14.69 -12.22
N GLU A 226 6.92 15.09 -13.45
CA GLU A 226 7.28 16.39 -13.99
C GLU A 226 6.43 17.51 -13.38
N ASP A 227 5.15 17.25 -13.11
CA ASP A 227 4.26 18.18 -12.41
C ASP A 227 4.76 18.41 -10.98
N PHE A 228 5.18 17.33 -10.30
CA PHE A 228 5.78 17.43 -8.97
C PHE A 228 7.11 18.19 -8.98
N MET A 229 7.98 17.94 -9.97
CA MET A 229 9.23 18.71 -10.13
C MET A 229 8.98 20.20 -10.35
N ALA A 230 8.04 20.56 -11.23
CA ALA A 230 7.70 21.96 -11.50
C ALA A 230 7.17 22.65 -10.24
N TRP A 231 6.24 22.01 -9.52
CA TRP A 231 5.71 22.53 -8.26
C TRP A 231 6.78 22.64 -7.17
N LYS A 232 7.71 21.66 -7.10
CA LYS A 232 8.83 21.69 -6.16
C LYS A 232 9.77 22.86 -6.40
N ASP A 233 10.03 23.22 -7.65
CA ASP A 233 10.85 24.38 -7.99
C ASP A 233 10.19 25.69 -7.54
N GLU A 234 8.86 25.81 -7.67
CA GLU A 234 8.08 26.94 -7.13
C GLU A 234 8.12 26.99 -5.60
N LEU A 235 7.98 25.84 -4.95
CA LEU A 235 8.10 25.71 -3.49
C LEU A 235 9.47 26.19 -2.99
N PHE A 236 10.55 25.79 -3.67
CA PHE A 236 11.89 26.26 -3.34
C PHE A 236 12.11 27.75 -3.66
N ALA A 237 11.38 28.31 -4.63
CA ALA A 237 11.37 29.76 -4.84
C ALA A 237 10.70 30.50 -3.66
N VAL A 238 9.60 29.97 -3.11
CA VAL A 238 8.95 30.53 -1.89
C VAL A 238 9.90 30.47 -0.69
N PHE A 239 10.62 29.36 -0.50
CA PHE A 239 11.60 29.23 0.58
C PHE A 239 12.69 30.31 0.52
N LYS A 240 13.19 30.63 -0.68
CA LYS A 240 14.19 31.69 -0.87
C LYS A 240 13.60 33.08 -0.72
N ASN A 241 12.51 33.35 -1.44
CA ASN A 241 12.02 34.71 -1.65
C ASN A 241 11.13 35.21 -0.50
N GLU A 242 10.35 34.32 0.12
CA GLU A 242 9.40 34.68 1.17
C GLU A 242 9.86 34.30 2.56
N LEU A 243 10.55 33.16 2.70
CA LEU A 243 11.04 32.67 4.00
C LEU A 243 12.50 33.04 4.27
N GLY A 244 13.22 33.60 3.29
CA GLY A 244 14.62 34.03 3.45
C GLY A 244 15.61 32.90 3.73
N LEU A 245 15.30 31.67 3.31
CA LEU A 245 16.18 30.52 3.50
C LEU A 245 17.32 30.53 2.47
N GLU A 246 18.54 30.33 2.94
CA GLU A 246 19.72 30.23 2.08
C GLU A 246 19.81 28.83 1.46
N GLU A 247 19.95 28.79 0.14
CA GLU A 247 20.14 27.54 -0.60
C GLU A 247 21.61 27.10 -0.55
N ARG A 248 21.85 25.89 -0.09
CA ARG A 248 23.16 25.26 0.08
C ARG A 248 23.49 24.33 -1.09
N GLU A 249 24.79 24.12 -1.31
CA GLU A 249 25.25 23.11 -2.26
C GLU A 249 24.90 21.71 -1.75
N ILE A 250 24.22 20.92 -2.59
CA ILE A 250 23.73 19.59 -2.22
C ILE A 250 24.91 18.63 -2.10
N LYS A 251 25.24 18.26 -0.86
CA LYS A 251 26.06 17.08 -0.58
C LYS A 251 25.15 15.95 -0.13
N TYR A 252 25.38 14.74 -0.63
CA TYR A 252 24.63 13.59 -0.14
C TYR A 252 25.02 13.29 1.32
N GLU A 253 24.01 13.28 2.19
CA GLU A 253 24.12 12.86 3.59
C GLU A 253 23.21 11.65 3.80
N PRO A 254 23.76 10.47 4.13
CA PRO A 254 22.96 9.26 4.30
C PRO A 254 22.10 9.34 5.57
N THR A 255 20.85 8.93 5.44
CA THR A 255 19.93 8.67 6.58
C THR A 255 19.98 7.21 7.02
N LEU A 256 20.50 6.32 6.18
CA LEU A 256 20.70 4.90 6.45
C LEU A 256 22.18 4.54 6.41
N SER A 257 22.56 3.52 7.19
CA SER A 257 23.87 2.88 7.09
C SER A 257 23.72 1.40 6.76
N THR A 258 24.65 0.88 5.96
CA THR A 258 24.75 -0.52 5.57
C THR A 258 26.09 -1.07 6.02
N THR A 259 26.09 -2.20 6.73
CA THR A 259 27.32 -2.88 7.16
C THR A 259 27.28 -4.33 6.71
N GLU A 260 28.29 -4.75 5.95
CA GLU A 260 28.50 -6.15 5.59
C GLU A 260 28.97 -6.93 6.84
N ASP A 261 28.39 -8.11 7.07
CA ASP A 261 28.68 -8.96 8.23
C ASP A 261 28.70 -10.44 7.83
N GLU A 262 29.90 -10.95 7.54
CA GLU A 262 30.11 -12.35 7.16
C GLU A 262 29.91 -13.34 8.32
N SER A 263 29.73 -12.86 9.56
CA SER A 263 29.49 -13.74 10.71
C SER A 263 28.05 -14.24 10.81
N LEU A 264 27.11 -13.62 10.08
CA LEU A 264 25.71 -14.00 10.07
C LEU A 264 25.48 -15.27 9.24
N GLU A 265 24.72 -16.21 9.78
CA GLU A 265 24.36 -17.43 9.08
C GLU A 265 23.11 -17.20 8.21
N PRO A 266 22.88 -18.01 7.15
CA PRO A 266 21.70 -17.86 6.30
C PRO A 266 20.37 -17.81 7.05
N ILE A 267 20.24 -18.54 8.16
CA ILE A 267 19.01 -18.58 8.98
C ILE A 267 18.68 -17.24 9.66
N ASP A 268 19.68 -16.38 9.84
CA ASP A 268 19.52 -15.05 10.44
C ASP A 268 19.11 -13.99 9.41
N LEU A 269 19.04 -14.37 8.13
CA LEU A 269 18.81 -13.45 7.02
C LEU A 269 17.36 -13.47 6.55
N HIS A 270 16.90 -12.31 6.11
CA HIS A 270 15.72 -12.21 5.28
C HIS A 270 16.10 -12.48 3.82
N HIS A 271 15.51 -13.51 3.20
CA HIS A 271 15.90 -13.99 1.87
C HIS A 271 15.08 -13.39 0.73
N GLY A 272 14.02 -12.66 1.04
CA GLY A 272 13.12 -12.06 0.05
C GLY A 272 11.64 -12.24 0.37
N GLU A 273 11.31 -12.79 1.54
CA GLU A 273 9.94 -12.97 1.97
C GLU A 273 9.24 -11.60 2.03
N PRO A 274 8.12 -11.42 1.32
CA PRO A 274 7.42 -10.14 1.32
C PRO A 274 6.87 -9.86 2.72
N VAL A 275 7.02 -8.63 3.16
CA VAL A 275 6.50 -8.16 4.45
C VAL A 275 5.48 -7.07 4.15
N HIS A 276 4.33 -7.13 4.81
CA HIS A 276 3.40 -6.00 4.80
C HIS A 276 4.15 -4.77 5.32
N PRO A 277 4.08 -3.60 4.66
CA PRO A 277 4.58 -2.36 5.22
C PRO A 277 4.03 -2.22 6.64
N ARG A 278 4.92 -2.22 7.64
CA ARG A 278 4.56 -2.33 9.06
C ARG A 278 3.79 -1.11 9.58
N ASP A 279 3.61 -0.10 8.73
CA ASP A 279 3.21 1.23 9.13
C ASP A 279 1.69 1.45 9.21
N ASN A 280 0.84 0.52 8.74
CA ASN A 280 -0.61 0.73 8.85
C ASN A 280 -1.41 -0.51 9.29
N PRO A 281 -1.66 -0.66 10.62
CA PRO A 281 -2.48 -1.73 11.17
C PRO A 281 -3.91 -1.79 10.61
N LYS A 282 -4.50 -0.66 10.21
CA LYS A 282 -5.85 -0.61 9.62
C LYS A 282 -5.85 -1.12 8.18
N ALA A 283 -4.85 -0.74 7.38
CA ALA A 283 -4.66 -1.32 6.04
C ALA A 283 -4.38 -2.83 6.13
N ALA A 284 -3.56 -3.24 7.10
CA ALA A 284 -3.30 -4.65 7.38
C ALA A 284 -4.58 -5.43 7.76
N ALA A 285 -5.53 -4.81 8.48
CA ALA A 285 -6.79 -5.45 8.86
C ALA A 285 -7.74 -5.72 7.66
N ALA A 286 -7.59 -4.97 6.57
CA ALA A 286 -8.33 -5.19 5.33
C ALA A 286 -7.70 -6.28 4.44
N CYS A 287 -6.45 -6.67 4.72
CA CYS A 287 -5.67 -7.64 3.99
C CYS A 287 -5.54 -8.96 4.76
N SER A 288 -5.51 -10.08 4.04
CA SER A 288 -5.08 -11.35 4.63
C SER A 288 -3.56 -11.34 4.88
N PRO A 289 -3.03 -12.30 5.67
CA PRO A 289 -1.60 -12.60 5.64
C PRO A 289 -1.11 -12.87 4.22
N ILE A 290 0.14 -12.50 3.93
CA ILE A 290 0.80 -12.84 2.68
C ILE A 290 1.22 -14.31 2.78
N LYS A 291 0.86 -15.10 1.78
CA LYS A 291 1.13 -16.54 1.76
C LYS A 291 1.68 -16.99 0.41
N PRO A 292 2.55 -18.01 0.38
CA PRO A 292 2.86 -18.72 -0.84
C PRO A 292 1.64 -19.57 -1.23
N LEU A 293 1.01 -19.22 -2.35
CA LEU A 293 -0.17 -19.89 -2.88
C LEU A 293 0.20 -20.69 -4.13
N THR A 294 -0.30 -21.92 -4.22
CA THR A 294 -0.07 -22.82 -5.36
C THR A 294 -0.92 -22.40 -6.54
N ILE A 295 -0.33 -22.35 -7.73
CA ILE A 295 -1.06 -22.13 -8.98
C ILE A 295 -1.66 -23.46 -9.41
N LEU A 296 -2.97 -23.63 -9.23
CA LEU A 296 -3.69 -24.85 -9.61
C LEU A 296 -3.80 -24.97 -11.13
N ASN A 297 -4.09 -23.86 -11.78
CA ASN A 297 -4.35 -23.80 -13.21
C ASN A 297 -4.00 -22.43 -13.75
N SER A 298 -3.33 -22.40 -14.89
CA SER A 298 -3.05 -21.20 -15.64
C SER A 298 -3.21 -21.47 -17.13
N ARG A 299 -3.79 -20.50 -17.85
CA ARG A 299 -4.00 -20.62 -19.29
C ARG A 299 -4.04 -19.25 -19.95
N GLU A 300 -3.60 -19.23 -21.19
CA GLU A 300 -3.78 -18.11 -22.10
C GLU A 300 -5.26 -17.99 -22.50
N LEU A 301 -5.79 -16.77 -22.48
CA LEU A 301 -7.17 -16.46 -22.87
C LEU A 301 -7.27 -15.89 -24.29
N PHE A 302 -6.17 -15.33 -24.81
CA PHE A 302 -6.13 -14.81 -26.18
C PHE A 302 -5.61 -15.87 -27.16
N HIS A 303 -6.14 -15.85 -28.38
CA HIS A 303 -5.65 -16.68 -29.48
C HIS A 303 -4.70 -15.91 -30.42
N THR A 304 -4.38 -14.68 -30.05
CA THR A 304 -3.53 -13.76 -30.81
C THR A 304 -2.07 -13.92 -30.42
N LYS A 305 -1.15 -13.60 -31.33
CA LYS A 305 0.30 -13.75 -31.10
C LYS A 305 0.97 -12.49 -30.58
N ASP A 306 0.31 -11.34 -30.66
CA ASP A 306 0.81 -10.00 -30.35
C ASP A 306 0.48 -9.52 -28.93
N ARG A 307 -0.43 -10.22 -28.24
CA ARG A 307 -0.92 -9.88 -26.90
C ARG A 307 -1.26 -11.15 -26.13
N ASN A 308 -1.02 -11.10 -24.82
CA ASN A 308 -1.30 -12.21 -23.89
C ASN A 308 -2.27 -11.76 -22.80
N CYS A 309 -3.19 -12.62 -22.40
CA CYS A 309 -4.05 -12.45 -21.24
C CYS A 309 -4.15 -13.76 -20.46
N VAL A 310 -3.59 -13.78 -19.26
CA VAL A 310 -3.47 -14.97 -18.43
C VAL A 310 -4.67 -15.08 -17.49
N HIS A 311 -5.33 -16.23 -17.53
CA HIS A 311 -6.17 -16.68 -16.43
C HIS A 311 -5.33 -17.51 -15.47
N MET A 312 -5.44 -17.25 -14.17
CA MET A 312 -4.70 -17.99 -13.15
C MET A 312 -5.59 -18.28 -11.94
N GLU A 313 -5.61 -19.53 -11.48
CA GLU A 313 -6.33 -20.01 -10.32
C GLU A 313 -5.34 -20.39 -9.22
N LEU A 314 -5.55 -19.85 -8.01
CA LEU A 314 -4.67 -20.10 -6.86
C LEU A 314 -5.37 -20.96 -5.82
N ASP A 315 -4.63 -21.82 -5.14
CA ASP A 315 -5.12 -22.64 -4.04
C ASP A 315 -4.97 -21.93 -2.69
N LEU A 316 -6.06 -21.85 -1.93
CA LEU A 316 -6.04 -21.40 -0.54
C LEU A 316 -6.14 -22.57 0.45
N THR A 317 -6.31 -23.82 0.01
CA THR A 317 -6.66 -24.96 0.89
C THR A 317 -5.72 -25.11 2.09
N ASP A 318 -4.41 -24.94 1.88
CA ASP A 318 -3.39 -25.03 2.92
C ASP A 318 -3.36 -23.82 3.89
N HIS A 319 -4.11 -22.75 3.58
CA HIS A 319 -4.15 -21.50 4.34
C HIS A 319 -5.60 -21.13 4.75
N PRO A 320 -6.24 -21.89 5.67
CA PRO A 320 -7.65 -21.72 6.08
C PRO A 320 -7.99 -20.31 6.59
N GLU A 321 -7.00 -19.57 7.09
CA GLU A 321 -7.10 -18.18 7.53
C GLU A 321 -7.32 -17.19 6.36
N VAL A 322 -6.86 -17.53 5.15
CA VAL A 322 -7.07 -16.71 3.96
C VAL A 322 -8.46 -17.00 3.39
N LYS A 323 -9.33 -15.99 3.42
CA LYS A 323 -10.71 -16.06 2.92
C LYS A 323 -10.96 -14.89 1.98
N TYR A 324 -11.74 -15.14 0.93
CA TYR A 324 -12.17 -14.10 0.00
C TYR A 324 -13.68 -14.12 -0.18
N LYS A 325 -14.22 -12.97 -0.56
CA LYS A 325 -15.59 -12.81 -1.06
C LYS A 325 -15.56 -12.40 -2.52
N THR A 326 -16.62 -12.76 -3.21
CA THR A 326 -16.84 -12.37 -4.61
C THR A 326 -16.74 -10.85 -4.76
N GLY A 327 -15.93 -10.40 -5.72
CA GLY A 327 -15.61 -8.98 -5.93
C GLY A 327 -14.47 -8.43 -5.08
N ASP A 328 -13.85 -9.21 -4.17
CA ASP A 328 -12.57 -8.83 -3.55
C ASP A 328 -11.42 -8.80 -4.56
N HIS A 329 -10.27 -8.29 -4.13
CA HIS A 329 -9.05 -8.26 -4.92
C HIS A 329 -8.04 -9.29 -4.43
N LEU A 330 -7.27 -9.83 -5.35
CA LEU A 330 -6.08 -10.61 -5.07
C LEU A 330 -4.85 -9.75 -5.38
N ALA A 331 -3.99 -9.55 -4.39
CA ALA A 331 -2.71 -8.89 -4.57
C ALA A 331 -1.61 -9.94 -4.76
N VAL A 332 -0.89 -9.84 -5.88
CA VAL A 332 0.26 -10.69 -6.19
C VAL A 332 1.55 -9.90 -5.95
N TRP A 333 2.50 -10.50 -5.25
CA TRP A 333 3.83 -9.94 -5.02
C TRP A 333 4.78 -10.44 -6.12
N PRO A 334 5.18 -9.56 -7.07
CA PRO A 334 6.10 -9.95 -8.12
C PRO A 334 7.54 -10.02 -7.60
N ILE A 335 8.47 -10.42 -8.47
CA ILE A 335 9.91 -10.35 -8.23
C ILE A 335 10.57 -9.71 -9.46
N ASN A 336 11.74 -9.09 -9.29
CA ASN A 336 12.46 -8.50 -10.41
C ASN A 336 13.10 -9.56 -11.32
N PRO A 337 13.19 -9.33 -12.64
CA PRO A 337 13.82 -10.25 -13.58
C PRO A 337 15.32 -10.39 -13.31
N ASP A 338 15.85 -11.59 -13.52
CA ASP A 338 17.25 -11.94 -13.25
C ASP A 338 18.22 -10.99 -13.98
N ALA A 339 17.93 -10.67 -15.24
CA ALA A 339 18.77 -9.80 -16.07
C ALA A 339 18.88 -8.36 -15.53
N GLU A 340 17.85 -7.83 -14.86
CA GLU A 340 17.90 -6.48 -14.28
C GLU A 340 18.60 -6.50 -12.92
N VAL A 341 18.42 -7.57 -12.14
CA VAL A 341 19.14 -7.80 -10.88
C VAL A 341 20.64 -7.94 -11.14
N ASP A 342 21.04 -8.81 -12.06
CA ASP A 342 22.44 -9.04 -12.41
C ASP A 342 23.10 -7.78 -12.98
N ARG A 343 22.37 -7.01 -13.80
CA ARG A 343 22.84 -5.73 -14.32
C ARG A 343 23.15 -4.74 -13.20
N LEU A 344 22.24 -4.62 -12.22
CA LEU A 344 22.42 -3.69 -11.12
C LEU A 344 23.56 -4.14 -10.18
N LEU A 345 23.65 -5.43 -9.88
CA LEU A 345 24.78 -5.98 -9.11
C LEU A 345 26.12 -5.71 -9.82
N ALA A 346 26.20 -5.92 -11.13
CA ALA A 346 27.42 -5.72 -11.90
C ALA A 346 27.84 -4.25 -11.94
N ILE A 347 26.92 -3.34 -12.26
CA ILE A 347 27.25 -1.91 -12.41
C ILE A 347 27.61 -1.25 -11.08
N LEU A 348 27.16 -1.81 -9.95
CA LEU A 348 27.53 -1.36 -8.60
C LEU A 348 28.78 -2.04 -8.04
N GLY A 349 29.38 -2.98 -8.77
CA GLY A 349 30.53 -3.74 -8.29
C GLY A 349 30.21 -4.68 -7.13
N LEU A 350 28.96 -5.18 -7.05
CA LEU A 350 28.46 -6.05 -5.99
C LEU A 350 28.34 -7.52 -6.41
N SER A 351 28.63 -7.88 -7.67
CA SER A 351 28.42 -9.25 -8.18
C SER A 351 29.08 -10.35 -7.36
N GLU A 352 30.35 -10.19 -6.97
CA GLU A 352 31.10 -11.19 -6.20
C GLU A 352 30.71 -11.25 -4.72
N ARG A 353 30.06 -10.18 -4.22
CA ARG A 353 29.67 -10.01 -2.82
C ARG A 353 28.16 -9.97 -2.63
N ARG A 354 27.41 -10.40 -3.65
CA ARG A 354 25.94 -10.26 -3.72
C ARG A 354 25.21 -11.01 -2.61
N ASP A 355 25.84 -12.07 -2.11
CA ASP A 355 25.32 -13.00 -1.10
C ASP A 355 25.91 -12.71 0.30
N ILE A 356 26.80 -11.72 0.44
CA ILE A 356 27.29 -11.29 1.75
C ILE A 356 26.15 -10.64 2.53
N PRO A 357 25.92 -11.03 3.81
CA PRO A 357 24.90 -10.41 4.64
C PRO A 357 25.17 -8.92 4.88
N ILE A 358 24.10 -8.13 4.84
CA ILE A 358 24.08 -6.68 5.04
C ILE A 358 23.07 -6.37 6.13
N SER A 359 23.55 -5.71 7.19
CA SER A 359 22.71 -5.09 8.21
C SER A 359 22.45 -3.63 7.86
N ILE A 360 21.18 -3.22 7.93
CA ILE A 360 20.72 -1.86 7.61
C ILE A 360 20.24 -1.19 8.90
N LYS A 361 20.75 0.00 9.19
CA LYS A 361 20.37 0.77 10.39
C LYS A 361 20.01 2.20 10.01
N SER A 362 18.98 2.74 10.66
CA SER A 362 18.68 4.16 10.55
C SER A 362 19.67 4.99 11.36
N LEU A 363 20.14 6.08 10.76
CA LEU A 363 20.95 7.11 11.40
C LEU A 363 20.08 8.23 11.99
N ASP A 364 18.84 8.38 11.52
CA ASP A 364 17.84 9.31 12.05
C ASP A 364 16.70 8.54 12.75
N PRO A 365 16.42 8.77 14.05
CA PRO A 365 15.34 8.10 14.79
C PRO A 365 13.93 8.25 14.18
N THR A 366 13.71 9.28 13.35
CA THR A 366 12.44 9.52 12.64
C THR A 366 12.33 8.73 11.34
N VAL A 367 13.45 8.25 10.80
CA VAL A 367 13.50 7.43 9.58
C VAL A 367 13.41 5.96 9.96
N LYS A 368 12.38 5.27 9.48
CA LYS A 368 12.23 3.82 9.67
C LYS A 368 12.94 3.07 8.54
N VAL A 369 13.62 1.98 8.87
CA VAL A 369 14.12 1.03 7.87
C VAL A 369 12.94 0.28 7.29
N LYS A 370 12.70 0.45 5.99
CA LYS A 370 11.51 -0.05 5.30
C LYS A 370 11.68 -1.41 4.64
N VAL A 371 12.92 -1.89 4.50
CA VAL A 371 13.24 -3.26 4.05
C VAL A 371 13.58 -4.16 5.23
N PRO A 372 13.31 -5.47 5.16
CA PRO A 372 13.79 -6.43 6.15
C PRO A 372 15.32 -6.43 6.24
N THR A 373 15.85 -6.53 7.46
CA THR A 373 17.28 -6.54 7.75
C THR A 373 17.57 -7.46 8.96
N PRO A 374 18.64 -8.25 8.97
CA PRO A 374 19.69 -8.38 7.93
C PRO A 374 19.21 -9.07 6.64
N THR A 375 19.84 -8.78 5.51
CA THR A 375 19.50 -9.36 4.18
C THR A 375 20.74 -9.35 3.25
N THR A 376 20.61 -9.64 1.96
CA THR A 376 21.73 -9.60 0.99
C THR A 376 21.44 -8.62 -0.16
N ALA A 377 22.47 -8.18 -0.88
CA ALA A 377 22.28 -7.31 -2.05
C ALA A 377 21.44 -7.99 -3.14
N ALA A 378 21.62 -9.30 -3.34
CA ALA A 378 20.81 -10.08 -4.25
C ALA A 378 19.32 -10.08 -3.83
N ALA A 379 19.02 -10.29 -2.55
CA ALA A 379 17.65 -10.28 -2.05
C ALA A 379 17.02 -8.89 -2.13
N LEU A 380 17.76 -7.83 -1.79
CA LEU A 380 17.32 -6.44 -1.91
C LEU A 380 16.84 -6.11 -3.33
N PHE A 381 17.68 -6.39 -4.32
CA PHE A 381 17.39 -6.05 -5.71
C PHE A 381 16.37 -6.99 -6.34
N ARG A 382 16.27 -8.24 -5.91
CA ARG A 382 15.29 -9.18 -6.47
C ARG A 382 13.88 -9.01 -5.90
N TYR A 383 13.76 -8.73 -4.60
CA TYR A 383 12.48 -8.88 -3.89
C TYR A 383 11.98 -7.61 -3.19
N TYR A 384 12.86 -6.67 -2.83
CA TYR A 384 12.47 -5.57 -1.94
C TYR A 384 12.41 -4.19 -2.59
N LEU A 385 13.10 -3.96 -3.71
CA LEU A 385 13.17 -2.66 -4.39
C LEU A 385 12.55 -2.70 -5.81
N GLU A 386 11.90 -1.62 -6.23
CA GLU A 386 11.37 -1.45 -7.61
C GLU A 386 12.50 -1.07 -8.60
N ILE A 387 13.45 -1.98 -8.85
CA ILE A 387 14.61 -1.67 -9.72
C ILE A 387 14.24 -1.51 -11.20
N CYS A 388 13.04 -1.97 -11.60
CA CYS A 388 12.54 -1.84 -12.97
C CYS A 388 11.71 -0.57 -13.20
N ALA A 389 11.51 0.27 -12.17
CA ALA A 389 10.78 1.52 -12.33
C ALA A 389 11.54 2.52 -13.22
N PRO A 390 10.82 3.39 -13.95
CA PRO A 390 11.43 4.53 -14.64
C PRO A 390 12.19 5.43 -13.67
N VAL A 391 13.36 5.93 -14.09
CA VAL A 391 14.18 6.82 -13.26
C VAL A 391 13.82 8.28 -13.55
N SER A 392 13.32 9.01 -12.56
CA SER A 392 12.98 10.44 -12.69
C SER A 392 14.18 11.32 -13.05
N ARG A 393 13.93 12.48 -13.66
CA ARG A 393 14.96 13.52 -13.92
C ARG A 393 15.68 13.97 -12.65
N ASP A 394 14.94 14.10 -11.56
CA ASP A 394 15.49 14.45 -10.25
C ASP A 394 16.49 13.39 -9.73
N THR A 395 16.15 12.11 -9.89
CA THR A 395 17.06 11.00 -9.58
C THR A 395 18.30 11.03 -10.48
N ILE A 396 18.14 11.32 -11.78
CA ILE A 396 19.27 11.45 -12.72
C ILE A 396 20.24 12.57 -12.27
N LEU A 397 19.71 13.72 -11.86
CA LEU A 397 20.52 14.83 -11.37
C LEU A 397 21.27 14.48 -10.09
N SER A 398 20.59 13.84 -9.14
CA SER A 398 21.19 13.47 -7.85
C SER A 398 22.19 12.31 -7.96
N LEU A 399 22.18 11.54 -9.05
CA LEU A 399 23.22 10.55 -9.37
C LEU A 399 24.52 11.18 -9.92
N SER A 400 24.45 12.37 -10.51
CA SER A 400 25.59 13.00 -11.20
C SER A 400 26.85 13.21 -10.34
N PRO A 401 26.78 13.45 -9.01
CA PRO A 401 27.97 13.55 -8.17
C PRO A 401 28.72 12.22 -8.01
N PHE A 402 28.05 11.08 -8.19
CA PHE A 402 28.63 9.75 -8.03
C PHE A 402 29.21 9.18 -9.33
N ALA A 403 29.12 9.92 -10.44
CA ALA A 403 29.54 9.46 -11.75
C ALA A 403 31.05 9.09 -11.79
N PRO A 404 31.41 7.92 -12.34
CA PRO A 404 32.79 7.45 -12.36
C PRO A 404 33.68 8.20 -13.36
N THR A 405 33.08 8.90 -14.34
CA THR A 405 33.80 9.67 -15.37
C THR A 405 33.13 11.03 -15.59
N ALA A 406 33.90 12.00 -16.15
CA ALA A 406 33.39 13.33 -16.46
C ALA A 406 32.31 13.29 -17.56
N GLU A 407 32.44 12.36 -18.50
CA GLU A 407 31.49 12.11 -19.57
C GLU A 407 30.17 11.58 -19.01
N ALA A 408 30.22 10.62 -18.09
CA ALA A 408 29.03 10.11 -17.41
C ALA A 408 28.32 11.21 -16.63
N LYS A 409 29.07 12.05 -15.90
CA LYS A 409 28.54 13.21 -15.18
C LYS A 409 27.85 14.20 -16.14
N SER A 410 28.50 14.53 -17.24
CA SER A 410 27.97 15.45 -18.26
C SER A 410 26.70 14.91 -18.91
N PHE A 411 26.67 13.62 -19.23
CA PHE A 411 25.50 12.93 -19.76
C PHE A 411 24.31 13.02 -18.80
N LEU A 412 24.50 12.67 -17.52
CA LEU A 412 23.45 12.77 -16.51
C LEU A 412 22.95 14.21 -16.32
N LEU A 413 23.85 15.19 -16.25
CA LEU A 413 23.46 16.60 -16.11
C LEU A 413 22.66 17.10 -17.31
N THR A 414 23.02 16.69 -18.52
CA THR A 414 22.31 17.08 -19.74
C THR A 414 20.90 16.48 -19.73
N LEU A 415 20.80 15.17 -19.48
CA LEU A 415 19.54 14.44 -19.48
C LEU A 415 18.60 14.89 -18.33
N GLY A 416 19.16 15.15 -17.15
CA GLY A 416 18.37 15.52 -15.97
C GLY A 416 17.88 16.98 -15.97
N LYS A 417 18.58 17.91 -16.64
CA LYS A 417 18.20 19.33 -16.66
C LYS A 417 17.14 19.66 -17.71
N ASP A 418 17.17 19.01 -18.87
CA ASP A 418 16.25 19.32 -19.97
C ASP A 418 15.04 18.35 -20.03
N LYS A 419 13.83 18.89 -19.82
CA LYS A 419 12.59 18.12 -19.78
C LYS A 419 12.27 17.51 -21.15
N SER A 420 12.53 18.27 -22.21
CA SER A 420 12.25 17.86 -23.59
C SER A 420 13.24 16.80 -24.05
N ALA A 421 14.53 16.97 -23.72
CA ALA A 421 15.56 15.97 -24.02
C ALA A 421 15.28 14.65 -23.31
N TYR A 422 14.88 14.70 -22.03
CA TYR A 422 14.48 13.51 -21.27
C TYR A 422 13.27 12.80 -21.88
N ALA A 423 12.20 13.54 -22.20
CA ALA A 423 11.01 12.98 -22.83
C ALA A 423 11.34 12.33 -24.19
N ALA A 424 12.15 12.98 -25.03
CA ALA A 424 12.60 12.44 -26.30
C ALA A 424 13.49 11.19 -26.14
N TYR A 425 14.23 11.10 -25.03
CA TYR A 425 15.04 9.92 -24.73
C TYR A 425 14.17 8.74 -24.31
N LEU A 426 13.19 8.95 -23.43
CA LEU A 426 12.25 7.92 -22.98
C LEU A 426 11.35 7.42 -24.10
N SER A 427 11.01 8.24 -25.09
CA SER A 427 10.19 7.80 -26.22
C SER A 427 10.87 6.72 -27.08
N HIS A 428 12.19 6.51 -26.92
CA HIS A 428 12.96 5.51 -27.66
C HIS A 428 13.66 4.48 -26.77
N THR A 429 13.66 4.66 -25.45
CA THR A 429 14.47 3.87 -24.52
C THR A 429 13.71 3.55 -23.23
N HIS A 430 13.86 2.33 -22.73
CA HIS A 430 13.44 1.97 -21.38
C HIS A 430 14.57 2.23 -20.39
N LEU A 431 14.38 3.24 -19.53
CA LEU A 431 15.41 3.70 -18.60
C LEU A 431 15.04 3.38 -17.15
N ASN A 432 15.57 2.26 -16.67
CA ASN A 432 15.61 1.94 -15.24
C ASN A 432 17.01 2.24 -14.66
N LEU A 433 17.20 2.13 -13.35
CA LEU A 433 18.46 2.53 -12.69
C LEU A 433 19.67 1.77 -13.27
N GLY A 434 19.61 0.43 -13.32
CA GLY A 434 20.72 -0.37 -13.82
C GLY A 434 21.09 -0.03 -15.27
N ARG A 435 20.09 0.16 -16.13
CA ARG A 435 20.28 0.56 -17.53
C ARG A 435 20.86 1.97 -17.65
N LEU A 436 20.35 2.93 -16.88
CA LEU A 436 20.87 4.30 -16.84
C LEU A 436 22.36 4.33 -16.48
N LEU A 437 22.73 3.67 -15.38
CA LEU A 437 24.12 3.64 -14.92
C LEU A 437 25.03 2.97 -15.96
N THR A 438 24.57 1.86 -16.56
CA THR A 438 25.30 1.16 -17.62
C THR A 438 25.52 2.06 -18.84
N LEU A 439 24.48 2.79 -19.27
CA LEU A 439 24.54 3.67 -20.44
C LEU A 439 25.42 4.88 -20.17
N ALA A 440 25.28 5.52 -19.02
CA ALA A 440 26.01 6.73 -18.66
C ALA A 440 27.52 6.49 -18.57
N SER A 441 27.96 5.33 -18.06
CA SER A 441 29.38 5.02 -17.85
C SER A 441 29.96 4.03 -18.86
N ASN A 442 29.22 3.67 -19.91
CA ASN A 442 29.59 2.62 -20.86
C ASN A 442 30.00 1.30 -20.16
N SER A 443 29.16 0.84 -19.24
CA SER A 443 29.36 -0.35 -18.39
C SER A 443 30.52 -0.27 -17.39
N THR A 444 31.13 0.90 -17.18
CA THR A 444 32.14 1.09 -16.12
C THR A 444 31.44 1.07 -14.74
N PRO A 445 31.91 0.26 -13.77
CA PRO A 445 31.30 0.19 -12.44
C PRO A 445 31.25 1.54 -11.70
N TRP A 446 30.30 1.66 -10.77
CA TRP A 446 30.01 2.85 -9.95
C TRP A 446 30.36 2.59 -8.48
N PRO A 447 31.63 2.37 -8.11
CA PRO A 447 32.02 2.02 -6.74
C PRO A 447 31.80 3.16 -5.74
N SER A 448 31.69 4.40 -6.22
CA SER A 448 31.40 5.61 -5.44
C SER A 448 29.93 5.78 -5.08
N LEU A 449 29.01 5.04 -5.72
CA LEU A 449 27.58 5.12 -5.46
C LEU A 449 27.23 4.22 -4.27
N PRO A 450 26.94 4.78 -3.08
CA PRO A 450 26.78 3.99 -1.87
C PRO A 450 25.43 3.26 -1.87
N LEU A 451 25.39 2.01 -1.39
CA LEU A 451 24.15 1.23 -1.27
C LEU A 451 23.05 1.93 -0.45
N PRO A 452 23.34 2.65 0.65
CA PRO A 452 22.35 3.49 1.35
C PRO A 452 21.61 4.46 0.43
N TYR A 453 22.31 5.09 -0.54
CA TYR A 453 21.66 6.03 -1.46
C TYR A 453 20.60 5.32 -2.31
N ILE A 454 20.87 4.09 -2.73
CA ILE A 454 19.94 3.28 -3.52
C ILE A 454 18.73 2.89 -2.68
N LEU A 455 18.94 2.49 -1.42
CA LEU A 455 17.88 2.15 -0.47
C LEU A 455 16.97 3.34 -0.16
N GLU A 456 17.52 4.55 -0.14
CA GLU A 456 16.78 5.79 0.11
C GLU A 456 16.10 6.39 -1.12
N THR A 457 16.52 5.97 -2.31
CA THR A 457 16.07 6.55 -3.59
C THR A 457 15.08 5.64 -4.30
N LEU A 458 15.29 4.32 -4.27
CA LEU A 458 14.40 3.38 -4.93
C LEU A 458 13.16 3.09 -4.06
N PRO A 459 11.95 3.04 -4.67
CA PRO A 459 10.75 2.62 -3.97
C PRO A 459 10.83 1.15 -3.56
N HIS A 460 10.04 0.77 -2.56
CA HIS A 460 9.82 -0.64 -2.21
C HIS A 460 8.96 -1.34 -3.25
N LEU A 461 9.28 -2.61 -3.49
CA LEU A 461 8.51 -3.48 -4.37
C LEU A 461 7.08 -3.65 -3.84
N GLN A 462 6.08 -3.23 -4.63
CA GLN A 462 4.67 -3.26 -4.24
C GLN A 462 3.92 -4.47 -4.81
N PRO A 463 2.89 -4.98 -4.14
CA PRO A 463 1.99 -5.96 -4.74
C PRO A 463 1.17 -5.30 -5.86
N ARG A 464 0.79 -6.09 -6.88
CA ARG A 464 -0.15 -5.66 -7.92
C ARG A 464 -1.51 -6.31 -7.67
N TYR A 465 -2.56 -5.49 -7.65
CA TYR A 465 -3.92 -5.91 -7.36
C TYR A 465 -4.65 -6.32 -8.64
N TYR A 466 -5.34 -7.45 -8.57
CA TYR A 466 -6.19 -7.98 -9.62
C TYR A 466 -7.59 -8.24 -9.07
N SER A 467 -8.61 -7.88 -9.83
CA SER A 467 -9.99 -8.23 -9.47
C SER A 467 -10.17 -9.75 -9.52
N ILE A 468 -10.70 -10.34 -8.44
CA ILE A 468 -10.98 -11.77 -8.42
C ILE A 468 -12.12 -12.08 -9.40
N SER A 469 -11.84 -13.00 -10.31
CA SER A 469 -12.70 -13.42 -11.40
C SER A 469 -13.49 -14.72 -11.14
N SER A 470 -13.35 -15.32 -9.95
CA SER A 470 -14.18 -16.45 -9.48
C SER A 470 -15.14 -16.05 -8.36
N SER A 471 -16.23 -16.82 -8.24
CA SER A 471 -17.19 -16.68 -7.15
C SER A 471 -16.74 -17.47 -5.92
N SER A 472 -16.73 -16.82 -4.77
CA SER A 472 -16.52 -17.46 -3.47
C SER A 472 -17.61 -18.45 -3.07
N VAL A 473 -18.79 -18.41 -3.70
CA VAL A 473 -19.89 -19.38 -3.48
C VAL A 473 -19.65 -20.68 -4.26
N ILE A 474 -18.99 -20.59 -5.42
CA ILE A 474 -18.68 -21.75 -6.27
C ILE A 474 -17.32 -22.35 -5.87
N SER A 475 -16.30 -21.50 -5.74
CA SER A 475 -14.91 -21.91 -5.53
C SER A 475 -14.33 -21.23 -4.28
N PRO A 476 -14.85 -21.51 -3.06
CA PRO A 476 -14.50 -20.77 -1.84
C PRO A 476 -13.02 -20.81 -1.47
N ARG A 477 -12.28 -21.81 -1.96
CA ARG A 477 -10.84 -21.98 -1.73
C ARG A 477 -9.98 -21.67 -2.95
N HIS A 478 -10.58 -21.39 -4.11
CA HIS A 478 -9.81 -21.17 -5.34
C HIS A 478 -10.17 -19.82 -6.01
N PRO A 479 -9.63 -18.70 -5.50
CA PRO A 479 -9.71 -17.42 -6.19
C PRO A 479 -8.96 -17.51 -7.54
N SER A 480 -9.54 -16.92 -8.57
CA SER A 480 -8.91 -16.82 -9.89
C SER A 480 -8.79 -15.37 -10.33
N ILE A 481 -7.74 -15.04 -11.06
CA ILE A 481 -7.51 -13.72 -11.64
C ILE A 481 -7.49 -13.78 -13.17
N THR A 482 -7.73 -12.63 -13.78
CA THR A 482 -7.65 -12.43 -15.24
C THR A 482 -6.75 -11.23 -15.49
N ALA A 483 -5.53 -11.48 -15.95
CA ALA A 483 -4.48 -10.49 -16.06
C ALA A 483 -4.07 -10.28 -17.53
N LEU A 484 -4.26 -9.06 -18.05
CA LEU A 484 -3.67 -8.67 -19.33
C LEU A 484 -2.16 -8.48 -19.13
N VAL A 485 -1.35 -9.02 -20.04
CA VAL A 485 0.09 -8.77 -20.02
C VAL A 485 0.35 -7.37 -20.54
N SER A 486 0.80 -6.50 -19.64
CA SER A 486 1.04 -5.10 -19.93
C SER A 486 2.37 -4.92 -20.63
N THR A 487 2.36 -4.14 -21.71
CA THR A 487 3.56 -3.72 -22.43
C THR A 487 3.42 -2.26 -22.84
N THR A 488 4.49 -1.47 -22.70
CA THR A 488 4.55 -0.12 -23.24
C THR A 488 5.30 -0.17 -24.57
N PRO A 489 4.69 0.21 -25.70
CA PRO A 489 5.35 0.16 -26.99
C PRO A 489 6.51 1.16 -27.05
N LEU A 490 7.59 0.75 -27.73
CA LEU A 490 8.69 1.65 -28.11
C LEU A 490 8.85 1.59 -29.64
N PRO A 491 9.06 2.72 -30.35
CA PRO A 491 9.13 2.73 -31.81
C PRO A 491 10.28 1.91 -32.40
N SER A 492 11.45 1.94 -31.73
CA SER A 492 12.71 1.38 -32.26
C SER A 492 13.39 0.40 -31.30
N ALA A 493 12.68 -0.10 -30.29
CA ALA A 493 13.19 -1.01 -29.27
C ALA A 493 12.13 -2.02 -28.84
N PRO A 494 12.51 -3.16 -28.22
CA PRO A 494 11.54 -4.07 -27.61
C PRO A 494 10.62 -3.33 -26.62
N PRO A 495 9.32 -3.66 -26.59
CA PRO A 495 8.38 -3.00 -25.71
C PRO A 495 8.77 -3.19 -24.23
N ILE A 496 8.42 -2.21 -23.41
CA ILE A 496 8.70 -2.22 -21.97
C ILE A 496 7.72 -3.17 -21.29
N PRO A 497 8.21 -4.26 -20.66
CA PRO A 497 7.35 -5.23 -20.00
C PRO A 497 6.81 -4.70 -18.67
N GLY A 498 5.53 -4.96 -18.38
CA GLY A 498 4.96 -4.75 -17.06
C GLY A 498 5.39 -5.85 -16.10
N LEU A 499 6.09 -5.49 -15.02
CA LEU A 499 6.74 -6.41 -14.09
C LEU A 499 5.84 -7.57 -13.63
N ALA A 500 4.73 -7.26 -12.94
CA ALA A 500 3.89 -8.29 -12.35
C ALA A 500 3.14 -9.14 -13.39
N SER A 501 2.70 -8.53 -14.50
CA SER A 501 1.97 -9.26 -15.52
C SER A 501 2.88 -10.19 -16.32
N THR A 502 4.15 -9.81 -16.53
CA THR A 502 5.14 -10.68 -17.16
C THR A 502 5.61 -11.77 -16.20
N TYR A 503 5.68 -11.51 -14.89
CA TYR A 503 5.90 -12.53 -13.87
C TYR A 503 4.78 -13.60 -13.86
N LEU A 504 3.51 -13.18 -13.95
CA LEU A 504 2.37 -14.11 -14.08
C LEU A 504 2.44 -14.93 -15.38
N LEU A 505 2.84 -14.31 -16.49
CA LEU A 505 3.04 -15.01 -17.77
C LEU A 505 4.15 -16.07 -17.66
N ALA A 506 5.27 -15.74 -17.00
CA ALA A 506 6.36 -16.67 -16.80
C ALA A 506 5.94 -17.93 -16.02
N HIS A 507 5.12 -17.76 -14.96
CA HIS A 507 4.51 -18.88 -14.25
C HIS A 507 3.57 -19.71 -15.14
N ALA A 508 2.75 -19.05 -15.96
CA ALA A 508 1.82 -19.76 -16.84
C ALA A 508 2.55 -20.62 -17.89
N HIS A 509 3.63 -20.07 -18.46
CA HIS A 509 4.48 -20.81 -19.40
C HIS A 509 5.18 -21.98 -18.71
N ALA A 510 5.75 -21.78 -17.53
CA ALA A 510 6.40 -22.82 -16.75
C ALA A 510 5.45 -23.99 -16.42
N GLN A 511 4.18 -23.72 -16.13
CA GLN A 511 3.17 -24.76 -15.88
C GLN A 511 2.76 -25.51 -17.16
N SER A 512 2.63 -24.82 -18.29
CA SER A 512 2.20 -25.42 -19.56
C SER A 512 3.30 -26.23 -20.28
N GLY A 513 4.58 -26.00 -19.94
CA GLY A 513 5.72 -26.61 -20.60
C GLY A 513 6.04 -26.02 -21.98
N ASP A 514 5.39 -24.92 -22.37
CA ASP A 514 5.59 -24.25 -23.66
C ASP A 514 6.85 -23.35 -23.63
N PRO A 515 7.85 -23.56 -24.51
CA PRO A 515 9.08 -22.77 -24.47
C PRO A 515 8.88 -21.33 -24.97
N ALA A 516 9.24 -20.41 -24.06
CA ALA A 516 9.51 -18.97 -24.19
C ALA A 516 8.29 -18.02 -24.31
N PRO A 517 8.38 -16.83 -23.67
CA PRO A 517 7.37 -15.77 -23.81
C PRO A 517 7.33 -15.24 -25.24
N HIS A 518 6.20 -14.63 -25.59
CA HIS A 518 5.95 -13.83 -26.78
C HIS A 518 7.23 -13.30 -27.47
N PRO A 519 7.38 -13.41 -28.82
CA PRO A 519 8.64 -13.10 -29.53
C PRO A 519 9.22 -11.71 -29.23
N ASN A 520 8.35 -10.73 -28.91
CA ASN A 520 8.75 -9.36 -28.56
C ASN A 520 9.00 -9.11 -27.06
N LEU A 521 8.65 -10.02 -26.15
CA LEU A 521 8.99 -9.92 -24.71
C LEU A 521 10.40 -10.47 -24.42
N SER A 522 11.00 -11.13 -25.41
CA SER A 522 12.38 -11.62 -25.51
C SER A 522 12.83 -12.59 -24.40
N ALA A 523 13.85 -13.37 -24.73
CA ALA A 523 14.52 -14.33 -23.84
C ALA A 523 15.15 -13.71 -22.55
N ALA A 524 14.97 -12.41 -22.29
CA ALA A 524 15.65 -11.65 -21.23
C ALA A 524 14.88 -11.52 -19.91
N LEU A 525 13.59 -11.87 -19.85
CA LEU A 525 12.79 -11.76 -18.63
C LEU A 525 12.66 -13.13 -17.96
N ARG A 526 13.80 -13.67 -17.54
CA ARG A 526 13.85 -14.83 -16.66
C ARG A 526 13.60 -14.37 -15.24
N PHE A 527 12.87 -15.20 -14.51
CA PHE A 527 12.55 -14.99 -13.11
C PHE A 527 12.95 -16.24 -12.34
N ASP A 528 13.51 -16.06 -11.16
CA ASP A 528 13.66 -17.12 -10.17
C ASP A 528 12.29 -17.52 -9.60
N LEU A 529 11.56 -18.37 -10.35
CA LEU A 529 10.23 -18.86 -9.95
C LEU A 529 10.27 -19.73 -8.68
N GLY A 530 11.44 -20.19 -8.26
CA GLY A 530 11.64 -20.87 -6.98
C GLY A 530 11.54 -19.91 -5.78
N GLY A 531 11.76 -18.62 -6.00
CA GLY A 531 11.60 -17.58 -4.99
C GLY A 531 12.60 -17.66 -3.83
N PRO A 532 12.39 -16.86 -2.76
CA PRO A 532 13.30 -16.78 -1.63
C PRO A 532 13.44 -18.16 -0.97
N ALA A 533 14.68 -18.60 -0.78
CA ALA A 533 15.02 -19.91 -0.22
C ALA A 533 14.26 -21.11 -0.85
N GLN A 534 13.90 -21.01 -2.14
CA GLN A 534 13.11 -22.03 -2.87
C GLN A 534 11.70 -22.30 -2.30
N THR A 535 11.18 -21.38 -1.48
CA THR A 535 9.85 -21.50 -0.85
C THR A 535 8.69 -21.46 -1.84
N LEU A 536 8.92 -20.97 -3.07
CA LEU A 536 7.95 -20.91 -4.16
C LEU A 536 8.11 -22.03 -5.19
N ALA A 537 9.06 -22.95 -4.99
CA ALA A 537 9.23 -24.11 -5.85
C ALA A 537 7.92 -24.90 -6.00
N GLY A 538 7.69 -25.46 -7.19
CA GLY A 538 6.46 -26.18 -7.52
C GLY A 538 5.30 -25.32 -8.03
N GLY A 539 5.59 -24.13 -8.58
CA GLY A 539 4.56 -23.26 -9.19
C GLY A 539 3.73 -22.50 -8.15
N ARG A 540 4.40 -21.92 -7.15
CA ARG A 540 3.77 -21.06 -6.14
C ARG A 540 4.14 -19.59 -6.39
N LEU A 541 3.31 -18.69 -5.87
CA LEU A 541 3.62 -17.26 -5.80
C LEU A 541 3.15 -16.67 -4.48
N HIS A 542 3.77 -15.57 -4.06
CA HIS A 542 3.30 -14.84 -2.88
C HIS A 542 2.08 -13.99 -3.22
N ALA A 543 1.00 -14.15 -2.46
CA ALA A 543 -0.22 -13.37 -2.65
C ALA A 543 -0.98 -13.17 -1.34
N HIS A 544 -1.89 -12.20 -1.35
CA HIS A 544 -2.87 -11.98 -0.29
C HIS A 544 -4.19 -11.49 -0.86
N VAL A 545 -5.26 -11.62 -0.08
CA VAL A 545 -6.59 -11.10 -0.43
C VAL A 545 -6.79 -9.75 0.23
N ARG A 546 -7.27 -8.76 -0.53
CA ARG A 546 -7.71 -7.46 -0.02
C ARG A 546 -9.22 -7.34 -0.18
N LYS A 547 -9.92 -7.10 0.93
CA LYS A 547 -11.37 -6.90 0.95
C LYS A 547 -11.76 -5.66 0.14
N SER A 548 -12.88 -5.74 -0.56
CA SER A 548 -13.43 -4.61 -1.34
C SER A 548 -14.87 -4.28 -0.95
N ARG A 549 -15.30 -3.07 -1.31
CA ARG A 549 -16.72 -2.66 -1.28
C ARG A 549 -17.49 -3.06 -2.55
N PHE A 550 -16.80 -3.56 -3.57
CA PHE A 550 -17.41 -4.00 -4.83
C PHE A 550 -18.08 -5.37 -4.63
N LYS A 551 -19.39 -5.35 -4.40
CA LYS A 551 -20.17 -6.53 -3.98
C LYS A 551 -21.49 -6.59 -4.74
N LEU A 552 -22.04 -7.80 -4.85
CA LEU A 552 -23.42 -7.97 -5.30
C LEU A 552 -24.39 -7.29 -4.32
N PRO A 553 -25.52 -6.75 -4.79
CA PRO A 553 -26.60 -6.29 -3.93
C PRO A 553 -27.06 -7.40 -2.99
N ALA A 554 -27.42 -7.02 -1.76
CA ALA A 554 -27.90 -7.96 -0.74
C ALA A 554 -29.14 -8.72 -1.20
N ALA A 555 -30.09 -8.02 -1.85
CA ALA A 555 -31.29 -8.64 -2.40
C ALA A 555 -31.01 -9.28 -3.77
N GLY A 556 -31.17 -10.61 -3.84
CA GLY A 556 -30.98 -11.41 -5.05
C GLY A 556 -31.96 -11.11 -6.18
N ALA A 557 -33.05 -10.37 -5.94
CA ALA A 557 -33.96 -9.91 -6.98
C ALA A 557 -33.47 -8.63 -7.69
N THR A 558 -32.57 -7.87 -7.06
CA THR A 558 -32.08 -6.58 -7.59
C THR A 558 -31.47 -6.78 -8.99
N PRO A 559 -31.97 -6.07 -10.03
CA PRO A 559 -31.38 -6.08 -11.35
C PRO A 559 -29.93 -5.60 -11.32
N LEU A 560 -29.08 -6.18 -12.16
CA LEU A 560 -27.67 -5.80 -12.30
C LEU A 560 -27.43 -5.20 -13.67
N VAL A 561 -26.82 -4.02 -13.71
CA VAL A 561 -26.22 -3.46 -14.92
C VAL A 561 -24.71 -3.48 -14.70
N MET A 562 -24.00 -4.21 -15.55
CA MET A 562 -22.56 -4.40 -15.45
C MET A 562 -21.93 -3.89 -16.74
N ALA A 563 -21.04 -2.89 -16.63
CA ALA A 563 -20.36 -2.28 -17.76
C ALA A 563 -18.85 -2.49 -17.62
N ALA A 564 -18.23 -3.14 -18.61
CA ALA A 564 -16.80 -3.45 -18.61
C ALA A 564 -16.19 -3.26 -19.99
N ALA A 565 -14.91 -2.90 -20.01
CA ALA A 565 -14.03 -3.02 -21.16
C ALA A 565 -12.82 -3.89 -20.78
N GLY A 566 -12.40 -4.79 -21.69
CA GLY A 566 -11.24 -5.66 -21.48
C GLY A 566 -11.31 -6.47 -20.17
N THR A 567 -10.23 -6.42 -19.38
CA THR A 567 -10.11 -7.14 -18.11
C THR A 567 -11.05 -6.65 -17.01
N GLY A 568 -11.72 -5.50 -17.19
CA GLY A 568 -12.81 -5.06 -16.30
C GLY A 568 -13.98 -6.05 -16.22
N LEU A 569 -14.03 -7.04 -17.12
CA LEU A 569 -14.98 -8.16 -17.07
C LEU A 569 -14.73 -9.12 -15.91
N ALA A 570 -13.52 -9.16 -15.35
CA ALA A 570 -13.10 -10.11 -14.32
C ALA A 570 -14.09 -10.24 -13.15
N PRO A 571 -14.44 -9.19 -12.39
CA PRO A 571 -15.37 -9.31 -11.27
C PRO A 571 -16.79 -9.66 -11.73
N PHE A 572 -17.20 -9.27 -12.95
CA PHE A 572 -18.51 -9.60 -13.48
C PHE A 572 -18.65 -11.06 -13.89
N ARG A 573 -17.57 -11.70 -14.35
CA ARG A 573 -17.51 -13.15 -14.52
C ARG A 573 -17.86 -13.85 -13.20
N ALA A 574 -17.28 -13.39 -12.09
CA ALA A 574 -17.58 -13.93 -10.77
C ALA A 574 -19.04 -13.68 -10.36
N PHE A 575 -19.57 -12.49 -10.62
CA PHE A 575 -20.94 -12.09 -10.26
C PHE A 575 -21.98 -12.90 -11.02
N VAL A 576 -21.80 -13.08 -12.33
CA VAL A 576 -22.68 -13.90 -13.17
C VAL A 576 -22.66 -15.35 -12.71
N ALA A 577 -21.47 -15.91 -12.47
CA ALA A 577 -21.34 -17.28 -11.99
C ALA A 577 -22.06 -17.46 -10.65
N GLU A 578 -21.86 -16.54 -9.70
CA GLU A 578 -22.54 -16.55 -8.40
C GLU A 578 -24.06 -16.47 -8.53
N ARG A 579 -24.58 -15.54 -9.35
CA ARG A 579 -26.02 -15.39 -9.60
C ARG A 579 -26.63 -16.65 -10.23
N ALA A 580 -25.95 -17.24 -11.20
CA ALA A 580 -26.37 -18.50 -11.81
C ALA A 580 -26.41 -19.64 -10.78
N ARG A 581 -25.40 -19.73 -9.92
CA ARG A 581 -25.34 -20.73 -8.84
C ARG A 581 -26.46 -20.53 -7.81
N LEU A 582 -26.73 -19.28 -7.40
CA LEU A 582 -27.80 -18.97 -6.44
C LEU A 582 -29.18 -19.30 -7.02
N ALA A 583 -29.42 -18.97 -8.29
CA ALA A 583 -30.65 -19.33 -8.99
C ALA A 583 -30.84 -20.87 -9.06
N ALA A 584 -29.78 -21.62 -9.39
CA ALA A 584 -29.83 -23.08 -9.47
C ALA A 584 -30.11 -23.79 -8.13
N VAL A 585 -29.78 -23.17 -6.99
CA VAL A 585 -30.02 -23.75 -5.65
C VAL A 585 -31.44 -23.46 -5.14
N GLY A 586 -32.28 -22.79 -5.93
CA GLY A 586 -33.62 -22.40 -5.47
C GLY A 586 -33.59 -21.28 -4.43
N ARG A 587 -32.48 -20.55 -4.30
CA ARG A 587 -32.50 -19.21 -3.70
C ARG A 587 -33.06 -18.23 -4.74
N GLU A 588 -34.29 -18.47 -5.18
CA GLU A 588 -35.01 -17.54 -6.03
C GLU A 588 -35.55 -16.38 -5.19
N ARG A 589 -35.31 -15.18 -5.72
CA ARG A 589 -36.19 -14.01 -5.74
C ARG A 589 -37.35 -14.10 -4.74
N ASP A 590 -37.28 -13.32 -3.66
CA ASP A 590 -38.49 -12.82 -3.03
C ASP A 590 -39.34 -12.17 -4.13
N THR A 591 -40.36 -12.91 -4.57
CA THR A 591 -41.35 -12.45 -5.52
C THR A 591 -42.20 -11.41 -4.81
N ALA A 592 -41.87 -10.14 -5.04
CA ALA A 592 -42.80 -9.04 -4.87
C ALA A 592 -42.92 -8.35 -6.23
N LEU A 593 -43.93 -8.79 -6.99
CA LEU A 593 -44.59 -7.99 -8.01
C LEU A 593 -45.63 -7.10 -7.32
#